data_AF-A0A8H3QXZ3-F1
#
_entry.id   AF-A0A8H3QXZ3-F1
#
_cell.length_a   1.000
_cell.length_b   1.000
_cell.length_c   1.000
_cell.angle_alpha   90.00
_cell.angle_beta   90.00
_cell.angle_gamma   90.00
#
_symmetry.space_group_name_H-M   'P 1'
#
loop_
_entity.id
_entity.type
_entity.pdbx_description
1 polymer ?
#
loop_
_entity_poly.entity_id
_entity_poly.type
_entity_poly.pdbx_seq_one_letter_code
_entity_poly.pdbx_strand_id
1 'polypeptide(L)'
;MTYVQDVKNIPRDAYRHFAAIESTLLQEYAISQTRQEINTYIEKLISINFIDLNSAIIQEDPSEEPDIINPTIIEQVVNATGKEAYRSIKKILEYIVLSYVNEGKLDPEIPVIHLRISGDGRNVGRKVKYVMITVALLDDSMNLFKSDYHYTIVLFPGIENYLTLKVATTALI
;
A
#
# COMPACT_ATOMS: atom_id res chain seq x y z
N MET A 1 15.41 -44.63 -1.21
CA MET A 1 15.48 -43.55 -2.21
C MET A 1 15.74 -42.26 -1.46
N THR A 2 16.97 -41.74 -1.52
CA THR A 2 17.36 -40.48 -0.89
C THR A 2 16.94 -39.34 -1.82
N TYR A 3 16.04 -38.49 -1.35
CA TYR A 3 15.63 -37.28 -2.06
C TYR A 3 16.82 -36.31 -2.03
N VAL A 4 17.49 -36.15 -3.16
CA VAL A 4 18.54 -35.13 -3.32
C VAL A 4 17.84 -33.86 -3.78
N GLN A 5 17.64 -32.92 -2.88
CA GLN A 5 17.07 -31.62 -3.19
C GLN A 5 18.22 -30.64 -3.44
N ASP A 6 18.28 -30.06 -4.65
CA ASP A 6 19.27 -29.04 -4.98
C ASP A 6 18.97 -27.78 -4.15
N VAL A 7 19.96 -27.31 -3.39
CA VAL A 7 19.79 -26.26 -2.36
C VAL A 7 19.91 -24.85 -2.99
N LYS A 8 20.11 -24.75 -4.30
CA LYS A 8 20.27 -23.48 -5.02
C LYS A 8 18.96 -23.01 -5.66
N ASN A 9 18.66 -21.73 -5.47
CA ASN A 9 17.58 -21.05 -6.19
C ASN A 9 17.82 -21.10 -7.70
N ILE A 10 16.77 -21.44 -8.45
CA ILE A 10 16.82 -21.46 -9.93
C ILE A 10 16.89 -20.02 -10.45
N PRO A 11 17.82 -19.71 -11.37
CA PRO A 11 17.85 -18.41 -12.04
C PRO A 11 16.54 -18.13 -12.77
N ARG A 12 16.08 -16.87 -12.78
CA ARG A 12 14.81 -16.46 -13.38
C ARG A 12 14.64 -16.94 -14.83
N ASP A 13 15.69 -16.84 -15.64
CA ASP A 13 15.65 -17.26 -17.05
C ASP A 13 15.54 -18.77 -17.21
N ALA A 14 16.18 -19.54 -16.33
CA ALA A 14 16.01 -20.99 -16.29
C ALA A 14 14.56 -21.36 -15.90
N TYR A 15 13.99 -20.69 -14.89
CA TYR A 15 12.58 -20.89 -14.52
C TYR A 15 11.63 -20.58 -15.69
N ARG A 16 11.84 -19.46 -16.41
CA ARG A 16 11.05 -19.11 -17.59
C ARG A 16 11.13 -20.17 -18.68
N HIS A 17 12.32 -20.71 -18.93
CA HIS A 17 12.51 -21.79 -19.90
C HIS A 17 11.77 -23.06 -19.49
N PHE A 18 11.87 -23.45 -18.21
CA PHE A 18 11.13 -24.60 -17.69
C PHE A 18 9.62 -24.40 -17.74
N ALA A 19 9.10 -23.24 -17.33
CA ALA A 19 7.67 -22.94 -17.34
C ALA A 19 7.07 -22.81 -18.75
N ALA A 20 7.90 -22.63 -19.78
CA ALA A 20 7.47 -22.68 -21.18
C ALA A 20 7.25 -24.12 -21.68
N ILE A 21 7.93 -25.10 -21.06
CA ILE A 21 7.89 -26.51 -21.46
C ILE A 21 6.90 -27.29 -20.57
N GLU A 22 6.92 -27.02 -19.27
CA GLU A 22 6.09 -27.67 -18.27
C GLU A 22 4.84 -26.81 -17.99
N SER A 23 3.67 -27.29 -18.44
CA SER A 23 2.41 -26.54 -18.35
C SER A 23 1.85 -26.46 -16.93
N THR A 24 2.33 -27.29 -16.00
CA THR A 24 1.94 -27.21 -14.58
C THR A 24 2.62 -26.05 -13.84
N LEU A 25 3.69 -25.47 -14.40
CA LEU A 25 4.37 -24.32 -13.80
C LEU A 25 3.72 -22.99 -14.21
N LEU A 26 3.54 -22.11 -13.24
CA LEU A 26 3.00 -20.78 -13.49
C LEU A 26 3.99 -19.93 -14.28
N GLN A 27 3.55 -19.49 -15.46
CA GLN A 27 4.32 -18.56 -16.29
C GLN A 27 4.24 -17.14 -15.75
N GLU A 28 5.36 -16.40 -15.81
CA GLU A 28 5.40 -15.02 -15.33
C GLU A 28 4.39 -14.12 -16.02
N TYR A 29 4.12 -14.33 -17.32
CA TYR A 29 3.13 -13.55 -18.05
C TYR A 29 1.73 -13.77 -17.48
N ALA A 30 1.36 -15.01 -17.12
CA ALA A 30 0.06 -15.32 -16.53
C ALA A 30 -0.09 -14.63 -15.18
N ILE A 31 0.96 -14.63 -14.34
CA ILE A 31 0.98 -13.88 -13.08
C ILE A 31 0.79 -12.38 -13.33
N SER A 32 1.48 -11.82 -14.32
CA SER A 32 1.35 -10.41 -14.69
C SER A 32 -0.07 -10.08 -15.18
N GLN A 33 -0.68 -10.97 -15.96
CA GLN A 33 -2.04 -10.82 -16.48
C GLN A 33 -3.05 -10.82 -15.33
N THR A 34 -2.97 -11.80 -14.43
CA THR A 34 -3.83 -11.86 -13.24
C THR A 34 -3.65 -10.63 -12.35
N ARG A 35 -2.42 -10.11 -12.20
CA ARG A 35 -2.18 -8.84 -11.47
C ARG A 35 -2.89 -7.66 -12.13
N GLN A 36 -2.86 -7.55 -13.45
CA GLN A 36 -3.56 -6.49 -14.17
C GLN A 36 -5.08 -6.61 -14.05
N GLU A 37 -5.61 -7.83 -14.07
CA GLU A 37 -7.03 -8.10 -13.87
C GLU A 37 -7.48 -7.70 -12.47
N ILE A 38 -6.74 -8.10 -11.44
CA ILE A 38 -6.99 -7.70 -10.05
C ILE A 38 -6.94 -6.17 -9.93
N ASN A 39 -5.90 -5.52 -10.47
CA ASN A 39 -5.79 -4.06 -10.41
C ASN A 39 -6.99 -3.38 -11.10
N THR A 40 -7.40 -3.87 -12.27
CA THR A 40 -8.56 -3.33 -13.01
C THR A 40 -9.86 -3.53 -12.23
N TYR A 41 -10.02 -4.66 -11.56
CA TYR A 41 -11.19 -4.96 -10.74
C TYR A 41 -11.24 -4.08 -9.49
N ILE A 42 -10.12 -3.99 -8.76
CA ILE A 42 -10.00 -3.18 -7.54
C ILE A 42 -10.18 -1.70 -7.85
N GLU A 43 -9.65 -1.19 -8.97
CA GLU A 43 -9.82 0.22 -9.37
C GLU A 43 -11.31 0.60 -9.52
N LYS A 44 -12.16 -0.33 -9.97
CA LYS A 44 -13.61 -0.11 -10.09
C LYS A 44 -14.32 -0.09 -8.74
N LEU A 45 -13.81 -0.81 -7.74
CA LEU A 45 -14.43 -0.92 -6.41
C LEU A 45 -13.93 0.17 -5.45
N ILE A 46 -12.62 0.36 -5.43
CA ILE A 46 -11.88 1.26 -4.54
C ILE A 46 -10.85 1.99 -5.40
N SER A 47 -11.32 3.01 -6.12
CA SER A 47 -10.47 3.80 -7.01
C SER A 47 -9.35 4.50 -6.25
N ILE A 48 -8.20 4.65 -6.90
CA ILE A 48 -7.13 5.50 -6.41
C ILE A 48 -7.35 6.88 -6.99
N ASN A 49 -7.54 7.85 -6.09
CA ASN A 49 -7.69 9.25 -6.45
C ASN A 49 -6.41 10.02 -6.10
N PHE A 50 -6.29 11.23 -6.62
CA PHE A 50 -5.17 12.12 -6.32
C PHE A 50 -5.70 13.41 -5.69
N ILE A 51 -5.05 13.87 -4.64
CA ILE A 51 -5.26 15.19 -4.04
C ILE A 51 -3.96 15.98 -4.11
N ASP A 52 -4.04 17.31 -3.98
CA ASP A 52 -2.88 18.18 -3.85
C ASP A 52 -2.75 18.69 -2.41
N LEU A 53 -1.77 18.17 -1.68
CA LEU A 53 -1.43 18.58 -0.31
C LEU A 53 -0.43 19.75 -0.26
N ASN A 54 0.06 20.27 -1.40
CA ASN A 54 1.06 21.35 -1.43
C ASN A 54 0.61 22.63 -0.73
N SER A 55 -0.71 22.87 -0.64
CA SER A 55 -1.25 24.04 0.04
C SER A 55 -1.08 24.03 1.56
N ALA A 56 -0.73 22.90 2.17
CA ALA A 56 -0.75 22.73 3.62
C ALA A 56 0.55 22.16 4.24
N ILE A 57 1.48 21.67 3.42
CA ILE A 57 2.80 21.22 3.88
C ILE A 57 3.70 22.46 3.98
N ILE A 58 3.85 23.01 5.18
CA ILE A 58 5.02 23.84 5.48
C ILE A 58 6.21 22.90 5.31
N GLN A 59 7.00 23.09 4.25
CA GLN A 59 8.30 22.45 4.14
C GLN A 59 9.15 23.02 5.27
N GLU A 60 9.27 22.30 6.39
CA GLU A 60 10.38 22.55 7.30
C GLU A 60 11.66 22.24 6.52
N ASP A 61 12.59 23.19 6.54
CA ASP A 61 13.92 23.01 5.97
C ASP A 61 14.49 21.68 6.50
N PRO A 62 14.92 20.76 5.63
CA PRO A 62 15.47 19.50 6.10
C PRO A 62 16.75 19.82 6.87
N SER A 63 16.69 19.74 8.21
CA SER A 63 17.90 19.83 9.05
C SER A 63 18.79 18.59 8.89
N GLU A 64 18.29 17.55 8.20
CA GLU A 64 19.02 16.36 7.78
C GLU A 64 19.63 16.59 6.39
N GLU A 65 20.89 16.19 6.23
CA GLU A 65 21.54 16.09 4.93
C GLU A 65 20.66 15.27 3.97
N PRO A 66 20.36 15.75 2.75
CA PRO A 66 19.52 15.02 1.83
C PRO A 66 20.23 13.72 1.41
N ASP A 67 19.62 12.57 1.69
CA ASP A 67 20.09 11.24 1.28
C ASP A 67 20.21 11.08 -0.25
N ILE A 68 19.65 12.02 -1.03
CA ILE A 68 19.57 11.97 -2.49
C ILE A 68 20.12 13.25 -3.12
N ILE A 69 21.25 13.10 -3.82
CA ILE A 69 21.96 14.21 -4.49
C ILE A 69 21.70 14.23 -6.00
N ASN A 70 20.97 13.23 -6.55
CA ASN A 70 20.76 13.14 -7.99
C ASN A 70 19.69 14.14 -8.47
N PRO A 71 20.04 15.12 -9.33
CA PRO A 71 19.14 16.20 -9.73
C PRO A 71 17.91 15.71 -10.52
N THR A 72 18.02 14.62 -11.29
CA THR A 72 16.87 14.03 -12.00
C THR A 72 15.87 13.41 -11.04
N ILE A 73 16.35 12.85 -9.93
CA ILE A 73 15.48 12.32 -8.87
C ILE A 73 14.85 13.49 -8.12
N ILE A 74 15.62 14.53 -7.79
CA ILE A 74 15.10 15.74 -7.15
C ILE A 74 13.96 16.34 -7.99
N GLU A 75 14.15 16.47 -9.30
CA GLU A 75 13.13 16.99 -10.21
C GLU A 75 11.88 16.10 -10.28
N GLN A 76 12.04 14.78 -10.35
CA GLN A 76 10.91 13.83 -10.32
C GLN A 76 10.13 13.89 -9.00
N VAL A 77 10.84 14.08 -7.89
CA VAL A 77 10.25 14.18 -6.56
C VAL A 77 9.51 15.49 -6.42
N VAL A 78 10.14 16.61 -6.78
CA VAL A 78 9.50 17.94 -6.81
C VAL A 78 8.26 17.97 -7.71
N ASN A 79 8.29 17.29 -8.85
CA ASN A 79 7.13 17.20 -9.76
C ASN A 79 6.03 16.23 -9.26
N ALA A 80 6.36 15.30 -8.37
CA ALA A 80 5.41 14.41 -7.69
C ALA A 80 4.87 15.01 -6.39
N THR A 81 5.55 16.01 -5.81
CA THR A 81 5.13 16.78 -4.65
C THR A 81 3.82 17.53 -4.99
N GLY A 82 2.71 17.15 -4.33
CA GLY A 82 1.37 17.70 -4.59
C GLY A 82 0.42 16.82 -5.38
N LYS A 83 0.75 15.53 -5.58
CA LYS A 83 -0.20 14.54 -6.11
C LYS A 83 -0.17 13.31 -5.25
N GLU A 84 -0.89 13.38 -4.15
CA GLU A 84 -0.93 12.31 -3.17
C GLU A 84 -2.02 11.31 -3.52
N ALA A 85 -1.60 10.05 -3.67
CA ALA A 85 -2.51 8.95 -3.95
C ALA A 85 -3.32 8.65 -2.68
N TYR A 86 -4.65 8.63 -2.80
CA TYR A 86 -5.54 8.31 -1.71
C TYR A 86 -6.65 7.32 -2.12
N ARG A 87 -7.16 6.58 -1.13
CA ARG A 87 -8.33 5.72 -1.22
C ARG A 87 -9.33 6.12 -0.13
N SER A 88 -10.61 6.19 -0.49
CA SER A 88 -11.67 6.50 0.47
C SER A 88 -11.82 5.40 1.51
N ILE A 89 -11.77 5.77 2.79
CA ILE A 89 -12.04 4.84 3.90
C ILE A 89 -13.43 4.23 3.73
N LYS A 90 -14.43 5.03 3.35
CA LYS A 90 -15.80 4.56 3.11
C LYS A 90 -15.83 3.43 2.07
N LYS A 91 -15.14 3.58 0.95
CA LYS A 91 -15.07 2.55 -0.10
C LYS A 91 -14.37 1.27 0.36
N ILE A 92 -13.31 1.41 1.16
CA ILE A 92 -12.65 0.26 1.78
C ILE A 92 -13.62 -0.47 2.72
N LEU A 93 -14.33 0.25 3.60
CA LEU A 93 -15.30 -0.33 4.52
C LEU A 93 -16.46 -1.02 3.78
N GLU A 94 -17.03 -0.37 2.77
CA GLU A 94 -18.08 -0.97 1.91
C GLU A 94 -17.64 -2.33 1.34
N TYR A 95 -16.36 -2.47 0.99
CA TYR A 95 -15.81 -3.72 0.46
C TYR A 95 -15.57 -4.79 1.55
N ILE A 96 -15.01 -4.42 2.71
CA ILE A 96 -14.56 -5.40 3.70
C ILE A 96 -15.62 -5.79 4.74
N VAL A 97 -16.59 -4.91 5.04
CA VAL A 97 -17.55 -5.12 6.15
C VAL A 97 -18.28 -6.45 6.03
N LEU A 98 -18.70 -6.83 4.82
CA LEU A 98 -19.39 -8.11 4.60
C LEU A 98 -18.53 -9.31 5.00
N SER A 99 -17.22 -9.29 4.70
CA SER A 99 -16.30 -10.37 5.11
C SER A 99 -16.20 -10.45 6.63
N TYR A 100 -16.06 -9.30 7.29
CA TYR A 100 -15.91 -9.24 8.74
C TYR A 100 -17.17 -9.68 9.48
N VAL A 101 -18.37 -9.37 8.96
CA VAL A 101 -19.63 -9.87 9.51
C VAL A 101 -19.71 -11.39 9.34
N ASN A 102 -19.37 -11.93 8.17
CA ASN A 102 -19.37 -13.38 7.92
C ASN A 102 -18.35 -14.13 8.80
N GLU A 103 -17.23 -13.48 9.13
CA GLU A 103 -16.20 -14.01 10.03
C GLU A 103 -16.56 -13.83 11.52
N GLY A 104 -17.69 -13.20 11.85
CA GLY A 104 -18.12 -12.95 13.23
C GLY A 104 -17.29 -11.90 13.97
N LYS A 105 -16.55 -11.06 13.23
CA LYS A 105 -15.71 -9.98 13.77
C LYS A 105 -16.45 -8.68 13.97
N LEU A 106 -17.49 -8.46 13.17
CA LEU A 106 -18.41 -7.34 13.31
C LEU A 106 -19.80 -7.88 13.63
N ASP A 107 -20.46 -7.24 14.59
CA ASP A 107 -21.85 -7.53 14.94
C ASP A 107 -22.78 -6.66 14.09
N PRO A 108 -23.61 -7.23 13.21
CA PRO A 108 -24.55 -6.45 12.40
C PRO A 108 -25.63 -5.77 13.23
N GLU A 109 -25.88 -6.19 14.48
CA GLU A 109 -26.82 -5.53 15.40
C GLU A 109 -26.22 -4.26 16.02
N ILE A 110 -24.90 -4.13 16.01
CA ILE A 110 -24.17 -2.96 16.53
C ILE A 110 -23.53 -2.24 15.34
N PRO A 111 -24.18 -1.21 14.76
CA PRO A 111 -23.69 -0.50 13.57
C PRO A 111 -22.56 0.48 13.88
N VAL A 112 -21.60 0.08 14.73
CA VAL A 112 -20.43 0.86 15.14
C VAL A 112 -19.19 0.07 14.78
N ILE A 113 -18.29 0.69 14.03
CA ILE A 113 -16.98 0.12 13.66
C ILE A 113 -15.90 0.99 14.29
N HIS A 114 -15.03 0.37 15.07
CA HIS A 114 -13.89 1.01 15.69
C HIS A 114 -12.68 0.93 14.77
N LEU A 115 -12.12 2.08 14.42
CA LEU A 115 -10.97 2.16 13.50
C LEU A 115 -9.74 2.69 14.21
N ARG A 116 -8.59 2.12 13.85
CA ARG A 116 -7.27 2.67 14.16
C ARG A 116 -6.67 3.24 12.89
N ILE A 117 -6.31 4.52 12.92
CA ILE A 117 -5.50 5.16 11.88
C ILE A 117 -4.05 5.14 12.34
N SER A 118 -3.12 4.81 11.46
CA SER A 118 -1.69 4.79 11.77
C SER A 118 -0.88 5.29 10.58
N GLY A 119 0.05 6.20 10.84
CA GLY A 119 1.07 6.66 9.90
C GLY A 119 2.41 5.99 10.20
N ASP A 120 3.17 5.68 9.16
CA ASP A 120 4.58 5.33 9.29
C ASP A 120 5.35 5.94 8.11
N GLY A 121 6.33 6.80 8.42
CA GLY A 121 7.31 7.31 7.48
C GLY A 121 8.38 6.27 7.16
N ARG A 122 8.35 5.67 5.96
CA ARG A 122 9.35 4.71 5.48
C ARG A 122 10.04 5.19 4.22
N ASN A 123 11.32 4.86 4.09
CA ASN A 123 12.02 4.95 2.81
C ASN A 123 11.40 3.94 1.82
N VAL A 124 10.60 4.41 0.85
CA VAL A 124 10.06 3.56 -0.21
C VAL A 124 11.02 3.65 -1.39
N GLY A 125 11.83 2.60 -1.54
CA GLY A 125 13.02 2.60 -2.40
C GLY A 125 14.21 3.32 -1.75
N ARG A 126 15.40 3.21 -2.35
CA ARG A 126 16.62 3.89 -1.86
C ARG A 126 16.64 5.41 -2.11
N LYS A 127 15.48 6.02 -2.41
CA LYS A 127 15.42 7.29 -3.15
C LYS A 127 14.50 8.37 -2.60
N VAL A 128 13.53 8.09 -1.73
CA VAL A 128 12.67 9.12 -1.08
C VAL A 128 12.01 8.53 0.17
N LYS A 129 11.89 9.34 1.23
CA LYS A 129 11.02 9.05 2.38
C LYS A 129 9.56 9.24 1.97
N TYR A 130 8.75 8.21 2.15
CA TYR A 130 7.30 8.26 1.93
C TYR A 130 6.60 8.01 3.26
N VAL A 131 5.49 8.71 3.48
CA VAL A 131 4.59 8.42 4.59
C VAL A 131 3.45 7.59 4.05
N MET A 132 3.22 6.45 4.69
CA MET A 132 2.05 5.61 4.43
C MET A 132 1.08 5.78 5.60
N ILE A 133 -0.16 6.16 5.28
CA ILE A 133 -1.25 6.15 6.25
C ILE A 133 -2.10 4.91 5.98
N THR A 134 -2.42 4.19 7.04
CA THR A 134 -3.20 2.95 7.03
C THR A 134 -4.37 3.05 7.99
N VAL A 135 -5.40 2.25 7.74
CA VAL A 135 -6.52 2.02 8.64
C VAL A 135 -6.63 0.53 8.96
N ALA A 136 -6.90 0.20 10.22
CA ALA A 136 -7.17 -1.15 10.69
C ALA A 136 -8.45 -1.17 11.54
N LEU A 137 -9.17 -2.30 11.54
CA LEU A 137 -10.36 -2.48 12.36
C LEU A 137 -9.95 -2.93 13.76
N LEU A 138 -10.29 -2.13 14.77
CA LEU A 138 -10.03 -2.45 16.19
C LEU A 138 -10.93 -3.57 16.69
N ASP A 139 -12.10 -3.75 16.07
CA ASP A 139 -13.02 -4.85 16.39
C ASP A 139 -12.39 -6.23 16.13
N ASP A 140 -11.39 -6.31 15.23
CA ASP A 140 -10.55 -7.49 15.00
C ASP A 140 -9.21 -7.39 15.74
N SER A 141 -9.29 -7.21 17.06
CA SER A 141 -8.12 -6.97 17.93
C SER A 141 -7.02 -8.02 17.82
N MET A 142 -7.39 -9.28 17.55
CA MET A 142 -6.46 -10.40 17.42
C MET A 142 -5.56 -10.31 16.17
N ASN A 143 -6.02 -9.61 15.12
CA ASN A 143 -5.29 -9.46 13.87
C ASN A 143 -4.68 -8.05 13.70
N LEU A 144 -4.80 -7.18 14.71
CA LEU A 144 -4.33 -5.79 14.65
C LEU A 144 -2.83 -5.65 14.35
N PHE A 145 -2.02 -6.68 14.61
CA PHE A 145 -0.58 -6.68 14.36
C PHE A 145 -0.18 -7.33 13.02
N LYS A 146 -1.15 -7.89 12.28
CA LYS A 146 -0.90 -8.52 10.99
C LYS A 146 -1.03 -7.48 9.88
N SER A 147 -0.05 -7.43 8.98
CA SER A 147 -0.03 -6.49 7.84
C SER A 147 -1.26 -6.61 6.95
N ASP A 148 -1.82 -7.81 6.82
CA ASP A 148 -2.95 -8.09 5.92
C ASP A 148 -4.26 -7.41 6.37
N TYR A 149 -4.27 -6.87 7.59
CA TYR A 149 -5.41 -6.17 8.20
C TYR A 149 -5.20 -4.65 8.29
N HIS A 150 -4.13 -4.14 7.65
CA HIS A 150 -3.82 -2.73 7.53
C HIS A 150 -4.07 -2.27 6.10
N TYR A 151 -5.14 -1.50 5.90
CA TYR A 151 -5.52 -1.02 4.58
C TYR A 151 -4.88 0.35 4.32
N THR A 152 -4.05 0.45 3.29
CA THR A 152 -3.44 1.74 2.89
C THR A 152 -4.50 2.71 2.36
N ILE A 153 -4.51 3.91 2.92
CA ILE A 153 -5.46 4.97 2.58
C ILE A 153 -4.79 6.17 1.93
N VAL A 154 -3.54 6.49 2.29
CA VAL A 154 -2.77 7.57 1.67
C VAL A 154 -1.32 7.14 1.54
N LEU A 155 -0.70 7.53 0.43
CA LEU A 155 0.73 7.44 0.22
C LEU A 155 1.25 8.77 -0.35
N PHE A 156 2.20 9.40 0.35
CA PHE A 156 2.79 10.66 -0.10
C PHE A 156 4.29 10.74 0.18
N PRO A 157 5.08 11.43 -0.66
CA PRO A 157 6.49 11.69 -0.38
C PRO A 157 6.60 12.74 0.73
N GLY A 158 7.46 12.50 1.71
CA GLY A 158 7.70 13.44 2.81
C GLY A 158 8.08 12.76 4.11
N ILE A 159 8.00 13.55 5.18
CA ILE A 159 8.24 13.12 6.55
C ILE A 159 6.91 13.14 7.29
N GLU A 160 6.68 12.13 8.12
CA GLU A 160 5.50 12.07 8.95
C GLU A 160 5.56 13.21 9.97
N ASN A 161 4.63 14.16 9.86
CA ASN A 161 4.37 15.12 10.90
C ASN A 161 2.86 15.23 11.14
N TYR A 162 2.48 15.66 12.35
CA TYR A 162 1.08 15.73 12.77
C TYR A 162 0.22 16.66 11.90
N LEU A 163 0.80 17.74 11.38
CA LEU A 163 0.10 18.70 10.50
C LEU A 163 -0.22 18.06 9.14
N THR A 164 0.72 17.35 8.53
CA THR A 164 0.54 16.62 7.28
C THR A 164 -0.46 15.49 7.44
N LEU A 165 -0.44 14.79 8.59
CA LEU A 165 -1.44 13.79 8.93
C LEU A 165 -2.85 14.41 9.01
N LYS A 166 -2.99 15.57 9.66
CA LYS A 166 -4.28 16.27 9.79
C LYS A 166 -4.86 16.68 8.44
N VAL A 167 -4.04 17.19 7.53
CA VAL A 167 -4.47 17.59 6.19
C VAL A 167 -4.83 16.35 5.37
N ALA A 168 -3.97 15.33 5.37
CA ALA A 168 -4.27 14.05 4.73
C ALA A 168 -5.58 13.47 5.26
N THR A 169 -5.83 13.55 6.57
CA THR A 169 -7.09 13.08 7.19
C THR A 169 -8.33 13.87 6.81
N THR A 170 -8.18 15.13 6.40
CA THR A 170 -9.31 15.94 5.90
C THR A 170 -9.76 15.45 4.51
N ALA A 171 -8.86 14.82 3.76
CA ALA A 171 -9.12 14.17 2.49
C ALA A 171 -9.61 12.70 2.61
N LEU A 172 -9.63 12.15 3.83
CA LEU A 172 -9.97 10.74 4.09
C LEU A 172 -11.48 10.46 4.18
N ILE A 173 -12.33 11.50 4.12
CA ILE A 173 -13.81 11.42 4.26
C ILE A 173 -14.49 11.84 2.96
#